data_AF-B6SGE5-F1
#
_entry.id   AF-B6SGE5-F1
#
_cell.length_a   1.000
_cell.length_b   1.000
_cell.length_c   1.000
_cell.angle_alpha   90.00
_cell.angle_beta   90.00
_cell.angle_gamma   90.00
#
_symmetry.space_group_name_H-M   'P 1'
#
loop_
_entity.id
_entity.type
_entity.pdbx_description
1 polymer ?
#
loop_
_entity_poly.entity_id
_entity_poly.type
_entity_poly.pdbx_seq_one_letter_code
_entity_poly.pdbx_strand_id
1 'polypeptide(L)' 'MEELGVRPDEDTTRRIGKAFVASGQEEKEKHVLEKYLKKWKYIHFNGERVRVRRDGPLV' A
#
# COMPACT_ATOMS: atom_id res chain seq x y z
N MET A 1 9.07 7.34 -8.87
CA MET A 1 8.36 6.05 -9.04
C MET A 1 7.56 6.06 -10.33
N GLU A 2 6.63 7.00 -10.51
CA GLU A 2 6.01 7.22 -11.84
C GLU A 2 7.00 7.63 -12.92
N GLU A 3 7.93 8.54 -12.62
CA GLU A 3 9.03 8.88 -13.54
C GLU A 3 9.93 7.69 -13.88
N LEU A 4 9.95 6.66 -13.03
CA LEU A 4 10.71 5.43 -13.26
C LEU A 4 9.85 4.34 -13.91
N GLY A 5 8.56 4.58 -14.13
CA GLY A 5 7.61 3.57 -14.62
C GLY A 5 7.37 2.39 -13.67
N VAL A 6 7.81 2.49 -12.41
CA VAL A 6 7.76 1.38 -11.43
C VAL A 6 6.60 1.58 -10.46
N ARG A 7 5.81 0.52 -10.28
CA ARG A 7 4.81 0.45 -9.21
C ARG A 7 5.41 -0.25 -7.99
N PRO A 8 5.57 0.43 -6.85
CA PRO A 8 6.10 -0.19 -5.63
C PRO A 8 5.16 -1.29 -5.14
N ASP A 9 5.74 -2.32 -4.53
CA ASP A 9 4.96 -3.29 -3.78
C ASP A 9 4.44 -2.67 -2.47
N GLU A 10 3.63 -3.44 -1.77
CA GLU A 10 2.94 -3.00 -0.56
C GLU A 10 3.88 -2.68 0.61
N ASP A 11 4.93 -3.48 0.82
CA ASP A 11 5.93 -3.23 1.86
C ASP A 11 6.71 -1.95 1.55
N THR A 12 7.20 -1.83 0.31
CA THR A 12 7.90 -0.63 -0.15
C THR A 12 7.04 0.63 0.02
N THR A 13 5.75 0.56 -0.35
CA THR A 13 4.83 1.70 -0.20
C THR A 13 4.67 2.10 1.27
N ARG A 14 4.56 1.13 2.19
CA ARG A 14 4.46 1.40 3.63
C ARG A 14 5.75 2.00 4.21
N ARG A 15 6.91 1.50 3.77
CA ARG A 15 8.22 2.02 4.21
C ARG A 15 8.42 3.47 3.77
N ILE A 16 8.02 3.79 2.54
CA ILE A 16 8.07 5.15 2.00
C ILE A 16 7.11 6.08 2.78
N GLY A 17 5.87 5.64 3.03
CA GLY A 17 4.93 6.40 3.87
C GLY A 17 5.51 6.73 5.24
N LYS A 18 6.11 5.74 5.93
CA LYS A 18 6.80 5.96 7.21
C LYS A 18 7.95 6.97 7.12
N ALA A 19 8.72 6.95 6.03
CA ALA A 19 9.81 7.91 5.83
C ALA A 19 9.29 9.34 5.66
N PHE A 20 8.14 9.53 4.99
CA PHE A 20 7.50 10.84 4.88
C PHE A 20 7.01 11.34 6.23
N VAL A 21 6.38 10.49 7.04
CA VAL A 21 5.96 10.84 8.42
C VAL A 21 7.18 11.24 9.26
N ALA A 22 8.26 10.46 9.22
CA ALA A 22 9.49 10.77 9.95
C ALA A 22 10.14 12.10 9.52
N SER A 23 9.87 12.54 8.29
CA SER A 23 10.33 13.82 7.74
C SER A 23 9.35 14.97 7.92
N GLY A 24 8.25 14.77 8.67
CA GLY A 24 7.18 15.77 8.88
C GLY A 24 6.32 16.05 7.64
N GLN A 25 6.33 15.17 6.65
CA GLN A 25 5.63 15.32 5.37
C GLN A 25 4.38 14.43 5.31
N GLU A 26 3.49 14.56 6.29
CA GLU A 26 2.29 13.71 6.43
C GLU A 26 1.34 13.78 5.23
N GLU A 27 1.25 14.93 4.55
CA GLU A 27 0.44 15.05 3.32
C GLU A 27 0.95 14.14 2.20
N LYS A 28 2.27 13.98 2.07
CA LYS A 28 2.87 13.10 1.08
C LYS A 28 2.72 11.64 1.44
N GLU A 29 2.71 11.32 2.74
CA GLU A 29 2.37 9.96 3.20
C GLU A 29 0.96 9.58 2.74
N LYS A 30 -0.05 10.39 3.03
CA LYS A 30 -1.43 10.15 2.59
C LYS A 30 -1.51 9.97 1.07
N HIS A 31 -0.87 10.86 0.32
CA HIS A 31 -0.86 10.77 -1.14
C HIS A 31 -0.27 9.45 -1.65
N VAL A 32 0.86 8.99 -1.09
CA VAL A 32 1.49 7.72 -1.48
C VAL A 32 0.62 6.53 -1.08
N LEU A 33 0.06 6.51 0.14
CA LEU A 33 -0.78 5.42 0.59
C LEU A 33 -2.06 5.33 -0.25
N GLU A 34 -2.76 6.42 -0.51
CA GLU A 34 -3.98 6.42 -1.32
C GLU A 34 -3.73 6.00 -2.76
N LYS A 35 -2.61 6.45 -3.36
CA LYS A 35 -2.27 6.17 -4.76
C LYS A 35 -1.88 4.72 -4.98
N TYR A 36 -1.08 4.15 -4.08
CA TYR A 36 -0.48 2.83 -4.29
C TYR A 36 -1.12 1.71 -3.47
N LEU A 37 -1.65 1.99 -2.26
CA LEU A 37 -2.38 1.01 -1.45
C LEU A 37 -3.89 1.05 -1.73
N LYS A 38 -4.34 0.28 -2.72
CA LYS A 38 -5.79 0.07 -2.97
C LYS A 38 -6.50 -0.64 -1.81
N LYS A 39 -7.64 -0.16 -1.31
CA LYS A 39 -8.44 -0.83 -0.25
C LYS A 39 -8.62 -2.36 -0.36
N TRP A 40 -8.61 -2.90 -1.57
CA TRP A 40 -8.72 -4.33 -1.86
C TRP A 40 -7.45 -4.88 -2.52
N LYS A 41 -7.09 -6.12 -2.16
CA LYS A 41 -6.00 -6.89 -2.78
C LYS A 41 -6.51 -8.28 -3.15
N TYR A 42 -5.97 -8.86 -4.20
CA TYR A 42 -6.19 -10.27 -4.52
C TYR A 42 -5.02 -11.07 -3.97
N ILE A 43 -5.33 -12.17 -3.29
CA ILE A 43 -4.34 -13.14 -2.82
C ILE A 43 -4.72 -14.52 -3.35
N HIS A 44 -3.73 -15.40 -3.47
CA HIS A 44 -3.99 -16.82 -3.63
C HIS A 44 -4.10 -17.46 -2.26
N PHE A 45 -5.22 -18.12 -1.98
CA PHE A 45 -5.46 -18.85 -0.74
C PHE A 45 -6.07 -20.21 -1.10
N ASN A 46 -5.42 -21.30 -0.66
CA ASN A 46 -5.85 -22.68 -0.96
C ASN A 46 -6.09 -22.96 -2.46
N GLY A 47 -5.29 -22.38 -3.34
CA GLY A 47 -5.43 -22.54 -4.80
C GLY A 47 -6.45 -21.60 -5.45
N GLU A 48 -7.25 -20.88 -4.67
CA GLU A 48 -8.24 -19.93 -5.18
C GLU A 48 -7.75 -18.47 -5.13
N ARG A 49 -8.24 -17.63 -6.04
CA ARG A 49 -8.00 -16.18 -6.00
C ARG A 49 -9.09 -15.48 -5.20
N VAL A 50 -8.75 -15.03 -4.00
CA VAL A 50 -9.69 -14.36 -3.10
C VAL A 50 -9.38 -12.87 -3.04
N ARG A 51 -10.42 -12.04 -3.04
CA ARG A 51 -10.32 -10.58 -2.84
C ARG A 51 -10.45 -10.27 -1.35
N VAL A 52 -9.39 -9.74 -0.74
CA VAL A 52 -9.35 -9.37 0.67
C VAL A 52 -9.36 -7.85 0.84
N ARG A 53 -10.05 -7.38 1.89
CA ARG A 53 -10.02 -5.97 2.30
C ARG A 53 -8.81 -5.76 3.21
N ARG A 54 -8.05 -4.70 2.97
CA ARG A 54 -6.88 -4.36 3.81
C ARG A 54 -7.27 -3.95 5.23
N ASP A 55 -8.36 -3.19 5.37
CA ASP A 55 -8.88 -2.72 6.66
C ASP A 55 -9.95 -3.67 7.22
N GLY A 56 -9.81 -4.99 6.97
CA GLY A 56 -10.68 -5.99 7.56
C GLY A 56 -10.38 -6.12 9.06
N PRO A 57 -11.38 -6.35 9.92
CA PRO A 57 -11.12 -6.63 11.33
C PRO A 57 -10.21 -7.86 11.44
N LEU A 58 -9.16 -7.76 12.26
CA LEU A 58 -8.40 -8.92 12.73
C LEU A 58 -9.33 -9.66 13.71
N VAL A 59 -10.08 -10.61 13.20
CA VAL A 59 -10.82 -11.61 14.00
C VAL A 59 -9.89 -12.69 14.47
#